data_AF-A0A6B2GTY0-F1
#
_entry.id   AF-A0A6B2GTY0-F1
#
_cell.length_a   1.000
_cell.length_b   1.000
_cell.length_c   1.000
_cell.angle_alpha   90.00
_cell.angle_beta   90.00
_cell.angle_gamma   90.00
#
_symmetry.space_group_name_H-M   'P 1'
#
loop_
_entity.id
_entity.type
_entity.pdbx_description
1 polymer ?
#
loop_
_entity_poly.entity_id
_entity_poly.type
_entity_poly.pdbx_seq_one_letter_code
_entity_poly.pdbx_strand_id
1 'polypeptide(L)'
;MHKNISYLYAFFGAFLIGCGAVAVDIAGEQANTALITGGIGGFIALTAGHFLKRGKRWAFILGAGEAGLLTILLGWRAGTYFIRLLNMVQASGDTVTTETAGMAFLLTTAMLIISLLTLTVSVMFAKQVLVDTK
;
A
#
# COMPACT_ATOMS: atom_id res chain seq x y z
N MET A 1 16.54 13.23 11.83
CA MET A 1 16.15 12.15 10.89
C MET A 1 14.66 11.75 10.95
N HIS A 2 14.00 11.80 12.11
CA HIS A 2 12.55 11.49 12.23
C HIS A 2 11.63 12.27 11.27
N LYS A 3 12.03 13.48 10.87
CA LYS A 3 11.32 14.29 9.87
C LYS A 3 11.24 13.61 8.49
N ASN A 4 12.31 12.97 8.03
CA ASN A 4 12.34 12.38 6.68
C ASN A 4 11.50 11.10 6.61
N ILE A 5 11.55 10.27 7.64
CA ILE A 5 10.77 9.03 7.72
C ILE A 5 9.28 9.33 7.95
N SER A 6 8.96 10.40 8.70
CA SER A 6 7.56 10.85 8.81
C SER A 6 7.01 11.36 7.48
N TYR A 7 7.81 12.05 6.65
CA TYR A 7 7.39 12.40 5.29
C TYR A 7 7.19 11.18 4.40
N LEU A 8 8.03 10.15 4.54
CA LEU A 8 7.85 8.89 3.81
C LEU A 8 6.50 8.22 4.15
N TYR A 9 6.17 8.09 5.44
CA TYR A 9 4.87 7.53 5.85
C TYR A 9 3.69 8.41 5.44
N ALA A 10 3.85 9.73 5.49
CA ALA A 10 2.80 10.65 5.03
C ALA A 10 2.56 10.54 3.51
N PHE A 11 3.64 10.42 2.72
CA PHE A 11 3.54 10.18 1.28
C PHE A 11 2.93 8.82 0.97
N PHE A 12 3.38 7.77 1.67
CA PHE A 12 2.83 6.42 1.54
C PHE A 12 1.32 6.41 1.83
N GLY A 13 0.90 7.06 2.92
CA GLY A 13 -0.50 7.12 3.29
C GLY A 13 -1.37 7.90 2.30
N ALA A 14 -0.88 9.07 1.83
CA ALA A 14 -1.57 9.84 0.80
C ALA A 14 -1.66 9.07 -0.52
N PHE A 15 -0.60 8.35 -0.90
CA PHE A 15 -0.59 7.51 -2.09
C PHE A 15 -1.61 6.38 -1.99
N LEU A 16 -1.67 5.66 -0.87
CA LEU A 16 -2.64 4.60 -0.64
C LEU A 16 -4.09 5.11 -0.71
N ILE A 17 -4.37 6.28 -0.13
CA ILE A 17 -5.70 6.90 -0.20
C ILE A 17 -6.05 7.26 -1.65
N GLY A 18 -5.12 7.90 -2.37
CA GLY A 18 -5.33 8.25 -3.78
C GLY A 18 -5.59 7.01 -4.64
N CYS A 19 -4.82 5.96 -4.41
CA CYS A 19 -4.95 4.69 -5.12
C CYS A 19 -6.27 3.97 -4.76
N GLY A 20 -6.72 4.08 -3.50
CA GLY A 20 -8.05 3.61 -3.06
C GLY A 20 -9.20 4.39 -3.69
N ALA A 21 -9.08 5.71 -3.83
CA ALA A 21 -10.07 6.54 -4.51
C ALA A 21 -10.19 6.18 -6.00
N VAL A 22 -9.05 6.06 -6.69
CA VAL A 22 -9.01 5.65 -8.11
C VAL A 22 -9.58 4.24 -8.31
N ALA A 23 -9.39 3.33 -7.34
CA ALA A 23 -9.96 2.00 -7.41
C ALA A 23 -11.51 1.99 -7.41
N VAL A 24 -12.17 2.93 -6.71
CA VAL A 24 -13.63 3.06 -6.69
C VAL A 24 -14.17 3.44 -8.06
N ASP A 25 -13.51 4.38 -8.74
CA ASP A 25 -13.90 4.81 -10.09
C ASP A 25 -13.78 3.68 -11.13
N ILE A 26 -12.87 2.72 -10.92
CA ILE A 26 -12.58 1.67 -11.90
C ILE A 26 -13.35 0.36 -11.64
N ALA A 27 -13.48 -0.07 -10.38
CA ALA A 27 -13.89 -1.44 -10.05
C ALA A 27 -15.23 -1.56 -9.28
N GLY A 28 -15.91 -0.45 -8.96
CA GLY A 28 -17.22 -0.47 -8.31
C GLY A 28 -17.27 -1.36 -7.06
N GLU A 29 -18.10 -2.39 -7.05
CA GLU A 29 -18.30 -3.28 -5.89
C GLU A 29 -17.08 -4.16 -5.56
N GLN A 30 -16.23 -4.50 -6.54
CA GLN A 30 -14.94 -5.18 -6.29
C GLN A 30 -13.88 -4.24 -5.68
N ALA A 31 -14.09 -2.92 -5.76
CA ALA A 31 -13.22 -1.91 -5.19
C ALA A 31 -13.33 -1.80 -3.66
N ASN A 32 -14.37 -2.36 -3.04
CA ASN A 32 -14.59 -2.20 -1.59
C ASN A 32 -13.38 -2.63 -0.76
N THR A 33 -12.70 -3.71 -1.17
CA THR A 33 -11.50 -4.15 -0.45
C THR A 33 -10.30 -3.25 -0.70
N ALA A 34 -10.13 -2.69 -1.91
CA ALA A 34 -9.07 -1.73 -2.23
C ALA A 34 -9.30 -0.36 -1.57
N LEU A 35 -10.55 0.07 -1.46
CA LEU A 35 -10.97 1.29 -0.76
C LEU A 35 -10.73 1.15 0.75
N ILE A 36 -11.12 0.02 1.34
CA ILE A 36 -10.91 -0.25 2.76
C ILE A 36 -9.41 -0.34 3.07
N THR A 37 -8.63 -1.08 2.28
CA THR A 37 -7.17 -1.20 2.51
C THR A 37 -6.42 0.10 2.21
N GLY A 38 -6.73 0.79 1.12
CA GLY A 38 -6.11 2.07 0.77
C GLY A 38 -6.50 3.21 1.71
N GLY A 39 -7.77 3.27 2.10
CA GLY A 39 -8.31 4.29 3.01
C GLY A 39 -7.87 4.08 4.46
N ILE A 40 -8.15 2.90 5.03
CA ILE A 40 -7.77 2.60 6.43
C ILE A 40 -6.25 2.52 6.55
N GLY A 41 -5.57 1.82 5.64
CA GLY A 41 -4.11 1.77 5.62
C GLY A 41 -3.52 3.17 5.50
N GLY A 42 -3.94 3.94 4.50
CA GLY A 42 -3.41 5.29 4.32
C GLY A 42 -3.65 6.23 5.51
N PHE A 43 -4.76 6.07 6.24
CA PHE A 43 -5.01 6.80 7.48
C PHE A 43 -4.09 6.36 8.63
N ILE A 44 -3.83 5.05 8.77
CA ILE A 44 -2.87 4.53 9.74
C ILE A 44 -1.45 5.02 9.41
N ALA A 45 -1.06 5.02 8.14
CA ALA A 45 0.23 5.53 7.69
C ALA A 45 0.38 7.05 7.96
N LEU A 46 -0.67 7.85 7.71
CA LEU A 46 -0.67 9.28 8.02
C LEU A 46 -0.57 9.56 9.51
N THR A 47 -1.33 8.82 10.33
CA THR A 47 -1.26 8.94 11.80
C THR A 47 0.11 8.51 12.32
N ALA A 48 0.67 7.40 11.82
CA ALA A 48 2.03 6.96 12.12
C ALA A 48 3.07 8.04 11.77
N GLY A 49 2.97 8.66 10.58
CA GLY A 49 3.83 9.78 10.19
C GLY A 49 3.71 10.99 11.15
N HIS A 50 2.49 11.37 11.54
CA HIS A 50 2.26 12.48 12.47
C HIS A 50 2.86 12.20 13.87
N PHE A 51 2.65 11.00 14.42
CA PHE A 51 3.16 10.64 15.74
C PHE A 51 4.68 10.40 15.74
N LEU A 52 5.24 9.94 14.63
CA LEU A 52 6.69 9.79 14.48
C LEU A 52 7.39 11.16 14.49
N LYS A 53 6.77 12.19 13.91
CA LYS A 53 7.25 13.58 14.00
C LYS A 53 7.31 14.09 15.45
N ARG A 54 6.48 13.54 16.35
CA ARG A 54 6.49 13.82 17.80
C ARG A 54 7.44 12.93 18.60
N GLY A 55 8.28 12.12 17.94
CA GLY A 55 9.29 11.28 18.60
C GLY A 55 8.73 10.02 19.28
N LYS A 56 7.49 9.61 18.98
CA LYS A 56 6.90 8.41 19.59
C LYS A 56 7.37 7.15 18.84
N ARG A 57 8.15 6.30 19.53
CA ARG A 57 8.69 5.04 19.00
C ARG A 57 7.62 4.07 18.48
N TRP A 58 6.48 3.98 19.15
CA TRP A 58 5.36 3.13 18.75
C TRP A 58 4.80 3.46 17.36
N ALA A 59 4.92 4.72 16.93
CA ALA A 59 4.47 5.14 15.60
C ALA A 59 5.32 4.54 14.47
N PHE A 60 6.61 4.34 14.72
CA PHE A 60 7.49 3.66 13.78
C PHE A 60 7.09 2.18 13.62
N ILE A 61 6.80 1.50 14.73
CA ILE A 61 6.38 0.10 14.73
C ILE A 61 5.04 -0.05 14.01
N LEU A 62 4.10 0.87 14.24
CA LEU A 62 2.81 0.90 13.54
C LEU A 62 3.00 1.08 12.03
N GLY A 63 3.73 2.11 11.59
CA GLY A 63 3.93 2.38 10.16
C GLY A 63 4.73 1.29 9.43
N ALA A 64 5.78 0.76 10.06
CA ALA A 64 6.56 -0.34 9.49
C ALA A 64 5.77 -1.65 9.48
N GLY A 65 5.02 -1.94 10.55
CA GLY A 65 4.17 -3.13 10.65
C GLY A 65 3.04 -3.11 9.63
N GLU A 66 2.41 -1.95 9.44
CA GLU A 66 1.37 -1.75 8.43
C GLU A 66 1.91 -1.94 7.01
N ALA A 67 3.04 -1.30 6.66
CA ALA A 67 3.68 -1.51 5.36
C ALA A 67 4.09 -2.99 5.16
N GLY A 68 4.52 -3.68 6.21
CA GLY A 68 4.81 -5.11 6.17
C GLY A 68 3.55 -5.94 5.86
N LEU A 69 2.46 -5.70 6.59
CA LEU A 69 1.19 -6.40 6.41
C LEU A 69 0.62 -6.16 5.00
N LEU A 70 0.60 -4.90 4.54
CA LEU A 70 0.12 -4.54 3.21
C LEU A 70 0.97 -5.18 2.12
N THR A 71 2.29 -5.26 2.29
CA THR A 71 3.17 -5.95 1.33
C THR A 71 2.77 -7.42 1.16
N ILE A 72 2.47 -8.13 2.24
CA ILE A 72 2.05 -9.53 2.19
C ILE A 72 0.68 -9.66 1.51
N LEU A 73 -0.30 -8.84 1.95
CA LEU A 73 -1.67 -8.89 1.42
C LEU A 73 -1.73 -8.51 -0.06
N LEU A 74 -1.05 -7.43 -0.44
CA LEU A 74 -0.97 -6.97 -1.83
C LEU A 74 -0.16 -7.93 -2.68
N GLY A 75 0.85 -8.60 -2.13
CA GLY A 75 1.63 -9.63 -2.82
C GLY A 75 0.77 -10.81 -3.21
N TRP A 76 -0.01 -11.30 -2.26
CA TRP A 76 -1.00 -12.34 -2.51
C TRP A 76 -2.03 -11.90 -3.57
N ARG A 77 -2.60 -10.70 -3.41
CA ARG A 77 -3.58 -10.14 -4.35
C ARG A 77 -3.02 -9.99 -5.77
N ALA A 78 -1.84 -9.40 -5.91
CA ALA A 78 -1.18 -9.23 -7.21
C ALA A 78 -0.96 -10.57 -7.90
N GLY A 79 -0.51 -11.61 -7.17
CA GLY A 79 -0.40 -12.96 -7.70
C GLY A 79 -1.73 -13.53 -8.19
N THR A 80 -2.81 -13.39 -7.40
CA THR A 80 -4.15 -13.87 -7.81
C THR A 80 -4.69 -13.14 -9.03
N TYR A 81 -4.53 -11.81 -9.11
CA TYR A 81 -4.96 -11.02 -10.26
C TYR A 81 -4.14 -11.35 -11.52
N PHE A 82 -2.84 -11.58 -11.37
CA PHE A 82 -1.97 -11.99 -12.48
C PHE A 82 -2.40 -13.33 -13.09
N ILE A 83 -2.65 -14.34 -12.25
CA ILE A 83 -3.14 -15.65 -12.71
C ILE A 83 -4.50 -15.51 -13.39
N ARG A 84 -5.41 -14.71 -12.82
CA ARG A 84 -6.72 -14.44 -13.41
C ARG A 84 -6.62 -13.77 -14.78
N LEU A 85 -5.72 -12.80 -14.94
CA LEU A 85 -5.44 -12.14 -16.21
C LEU A 85 -4.88 -13.11 -17.25
N LEU A 86 -3.92 -13.96 -16.88
CA LEU A 86 -3.38 -14.97 -17.79
C LEU A 86 -4.48 -15.90 -18.32
N ASN A 87 -5.38 -16.35 -17.44
CA ASN A 87 -6.52 -17.19 -17.84
C ASN A 87 -7.49 -16.44 -18.76
N MET A 88 -7.76 -15.15 -18.50
CA MET A 88 -8.64 -14.33 -19.35
C MET A 88 -8.04 -14.08 -20.74
N VAL A 89 -6.74 -13.78 -20.81
CA VAL A 89 -6.02 -13.60 -22.08
C VAL A 89 -6.01 -14.90 -22.90
N GLN A 90 -5.86 -16.05 -22.25
CA GLN A 90 -5.91 -17.35 -22.92
C GLN A 90 -7.33 -17.74 -23.39
N ALA A 91 -8.37 -17.30 -22.68
CA ALA A 91 -9.75 -17.70 -22.93
C ALA A 91 -10.45 -16.96 -24.11
N SER A 92 -9.79 -16.00 -24.77
CA SER A 92 -10.34 -15.27 -25.93
C SER A 92 -11.76 -14.71 -25.70
N GLY A 93 -12.02 -14.13 -24.52
CA GLY A 93 -13.34 -13.65 -24.12
C GLY A 93 -13.32 -12.21 -23.60
N ASP A 94 -14.11 -11.36 -24.26
CA ASP A 94 -14.56 -10.01 -23.90
C ASP A 94 -13.48 -9.00 -23.43
N THR A 95 -13.13 -8.07 -24.32
CA THR A 95 -12.06 -7.06 -24.14
C THR A 95 -12.29 -6.18 -22.92
N VAL A 96 -13.53 -5.76 -22.66
CA VAL A 96 -13.91 -4.86 -21.56
C VAL A 96 -13.61 -5.48 -20.18
N THR A 97 -13.86 -6.78 -20.04
CA THR A 97 -13.61 -7.49 -18.77
C THR A 97 -12.12 -7.68 -18.51
N THR A 98 -11.34 -7.87 -19.57
CA THR A 98 -9.88 -8.01 -19.50
C THR A 98 -9.21 -6.69 -19.15
N GLU A 99 -9.66 -5.57 -19.71
CA GLU A 99 -9.16 -4.22 -19.40
C GLU A 99 -9.39 -3.86 -17.92
N THR A 100 -10.58 -4.14 -17.41
CA THR A 100 -10.93 -3.87 -15.99
C THR A 100 -10.05 -4.69 -15.04
N ALA A 101 -9.85 -5.99 -15.34
CA ALA A 101 -8.96 -6.84 -14.57
C ALA A 101 -7.49 -6.39 -14.64
N GLY A 102 -7.06 -5.92 -15.82
CA GLY A 102 -5.73 -5.34 -16.08
C GLY A 102 -5.46 -4.12 -15.22
N MET A 103 -6.41 -3.19 -15.17
CA MET A 103 -6.32 -1.98 -14.34
C MET A 103 -6.26 -2.32 -12.85
N ALA A 104 -7.06 -3.28 -12.38
CA ALA A 104 -7.02 -3.73 -10.99
C ALA A 104 -5.65 -4.35 -10.62
N PHE A 105 -5.05 -5.13 -11.52
CA PHE A 105 -3.71 -5.67 -11.34
C PHE A 105 -2.65 -4.57 -11.29
N LEU A 106 -2.70 -3.60 -12.21
CA LEU A 106 -1.76 -2.47 -12.25
C LEU A 106 -1.81 -1.64 -10.96
N LEU A 107 -3.01 -1.30 -10.49
CA LEU A 107 -3.21 -0.58 -9.22
C LEU A 107 -2.66 -1.36 -8.03
N THR A 108 -3.03 -2.65 -7.92
CA THR A 108 -2.58 -3.52 -6.82
C THR A 108 -1.05 -3.63 -6.80
N THR A 109 -0.44 -3.76 -7.98
CA THR A 109 1.02 -3.87 -8.13
C THR A 109 1.71 -2.54 -7.80
N ALA A 110 1.13 -1.40 -8.18
CA ALA A 110 1.65 -0.09 -7.79
C ALA A 110 1.62 0.11 -6.27
N MET A 111 0.50 -0.26 -5.61
CA MET A 111 0.39 -0.25 -4.15
C MET A 111 1.43 -1.19 -3.49
N LEU A 112 1.67 -2.36 -4.07
CA LEU A 112 2.68 -3.30 -3.59
C LEU A 112 4.08 -2.70 -3.65
N ILE A 113 4.47 -2.13 -4.78
CA ILE A 113 5.81 -1.57 -4.98
C ILE A 113 6.08 -0.46 -3.98
N ILE A 114 5.13 0.46 -3.78
CA ILE A 114 5.33 1.55 -2.83
C ILE A 114 5.35 1.06 -1.38
N SER A 115 4.57 0.01 -1.06
CA SER A 115 4.59 -0.66 0.24
C SER A 115 5.94 -1.31 0.51
N LEU A 116 6.50 -2.02 -0.47
CA LEU A 116 7.84 -2.62 -0.42
C LEU A 116 8.95 -1.59 -0.23
N LEU A 117 8.90 -0.49 -0.97
CA LEU A 117 9.85 0.61 -0.84
C LEU A 117 9.77 1.22 0.56
N THR A 118 8.55 1.49 1.04
CA THR A 118 8.32 2.06 2.37
C THR A 118 8.83 1.12 3.46
N LEU A 119 8.57 -0.18 3.33
CA LEU A 119 9.06 -1.20 4.26
C LEU A 119 10.59 -1.28 4.23
N THR A 120 11.20 -1.31 3.05
CA THR A 120 12.67 -1.43 2.89
C THR A 120 13.37 -0.25 3.53
N VAL A 121 12.91 0.97 3.24
CA VAL A 121 13.46 2.19 3.84
C VAL A 121 13.21 2.18 5.36
N SER A 122 12.04 1.74 5.81
CA SER A 122 11.78 1.60 7.25
C SER A 122 12.78 0.65 7.91
N VAL A 123 13.04 -0.53 7.33
CA VAL A 123 14.01 -1.50 7.86
C VAL A 123 15.43 -0.94 7.89
N MET A 124 15.87 -0.25 6.83
CA MET A 124 17.20 0.37 6.78
C MET A 124 17.42 1.37 7.90
N PHE A 125 16.40 2.17 8.22
CA PHE A 125 16.49 3.19 9.26
C PHE A 125 15.98 2.72 10.64
N ALA A 126 15.52 1.47 10.77
CA ALA A 126 14.90 0.97 11.98
C ALA A 126 15.81 1.08 13.20
N LYS A 127 17.07 0.63 13.09
CA LYS A 127 18.03 0.71 14.20
C LYS A 127 18.27 2.15 14.65
N GLN A 128 18.40 3.09 13.71
CA GLN A 128 18.67 4.49 14.03
C GLN A 128 17.46 5.14 14.71
N VAL A 129 16.25 4.93 14.18
CA VAL A 129 15.02 5.47 14.78
C VAL A 129 14.77 4.91 16.18
N LEU A 130 14.92 3.60 16.37
CA LEU A 130 14.66 2.95 17.67
C LEU A 130 15.66 3.36 18.76
N VAL A 131 16.87 3.79 18.40
CA VAL A 131 17.90 4.28 19.32
C VAL A 131 17.71 5.78 19.63
N ASP A 132 17.34 6.59 18.62
CA ASP A 132 17.15 8.05 18.79
C ASP A 132 15.85 8.40 19.54
N THR A 133 14.79 7.60 19.41
CA THR A 133 13.59 7.75 20.25
C THR A 133 13.77 7.02 21.58
N LYS A 134 14.23 7.75 22.61
CA LYS A 134 14.24 7.31 24.02
C LYS A 134 12.86 7.35 24.65
#